data_AF-A0A2T1A1T7-F1
#
_entry.id   AF-A0A2T1A1T7-F1
#
_cell.length_a   1.000
_cell.length_b   1.000
_cell.length_c   1.000
_cell.angle_alpha   90.00
_cell.angle_beta   90.00
_cell.angle_gamma   90.00
#
_symmetry.space_group_name_H-M   'P 1'
#
loop_
_entity.id
_entity.type
_entity.pdbx_description
1 polymer ?
#
loop_
_entity_poly.entity_id
_entity_poly.type
_entity_poly.pdbx_seq_one_letter_code
_entity_poly.pdbx_strand_id
1 'polypeptide(L)'
;MAKVPKILADLAERRGFTARVLASEVLAPTLTRITFTSDYFRDHALSPCDVTSFRIAPDDFRHYTPESVDTDSGTATMLIHRHDDSDAPGTAMLDSLRPGDELTWCGMTSARNFRWTSPANAVAIGDTSTLGLLVAMTRRAKQEDARFLAVAEVDPCALPYARELLPGSVVLAANSTPGAAVDDWLSTSQPKLDEVAQATVYLAGHGQSIQRQRDALRNRGFDRKAIKTQPYWATGKVGL
;
A
#
# COMPACT_ATOMS: atom_id res chain seq x y z
N MET A 1 2.19 18.57 -1.31
CA MET A 1 0.73 18.50 -1.25
C MET A 1 0.19 19.92 -1.18
N ALA A 2 -0.97 20.18 -1.78
CA ALA A 2 -1.71 21.38 -1.42
C ALA A 2 -2.17 21.18 0.03
N LYS A 3 -1.75 22.07 0.94
CA LYS A 3 -2.22 22.09 2.33
C LYS A 3 -3.74 22.01 2.34
N VAL A 4 -4.30 21.09 3.12
CA VAL A 4 -5.75 20.98 3.25
C VAL A 4 -6.21 22.18 4.09
N PRO A 5 -7.09 23.05 3.58
CA PRO A 5 -7.64 24.14 4.40
C PRO A 5 -8.17 23.59 5.71
N LYS A 6 -7.85 24.22 6.84
CA LYS A 6 -8.17 23.73 8.19
C LYS A 6 -9.64 23.32 8.35
N ILE A 7 -10.58 24.05 7.74
CA ILE A 7 -12.01 23.73 7.77
C ILE A 7 -12.30 22.35 7.16
N LEU A 8 -11.64 22.00 6.05
CA LEU A 8 -11.78 20.69 5.40
C LEU A 8 -11.07 19.59 6.21
N ALA A 9 -9.92 19.91 6.83
CA ALA A 9 -9.21 19.00 7.73
C ALA A 9 -10.08 18.62 8.94
N ASP A 10 -10.67 19.62 9.60
CA ASP A 10 -11.54 19.42 10.76
C ASP A 10 -12.83 18.67 10.38
N LEU A 11 -13.37 18.89 9.16
CA LEU A 11 -14.51 18.14 8.65
C LEU A 11 -14.17 16.66 8.40
N ALA A 12 -12.97 16.37 7.89
CA ALA A 12 -12.52 15.00 7.67
C ALA A 12 -12.42 14.24 9.00
N GLU A 13 -11.79 14.84 10.02
CA GLU A 13 -11.70 14.22 11.36
C GLU A 13 -13.08 14.03 12.01
N ARG A 14 -14.00 14.99 11.87
CA ARG A 14 -15.38 14.85 12.40
C ARG A 14 -16.17 13.70 11.78
N ARG A 15 -15.82 13.29 10.56
CA ARG A 15 -16.42 12.15 9.86
C ARG A 15 -15.65 10.85 10.05
N GLY A 16 -14.44 10.95 10.61
CA GLY A 16 -13.63 9.80 10.96
C GLY A 16 -14.18 9.07 12.17
N PHE A 17 -13.50 8.00 12.55
CA PHE A 17 -13.77 7.26 13.77
C PHE A 17 -12.48 7.11 14.57
N THR A 18 -12.62 7.03 15.89
CA THR A 18 -11.46 6.79 16.76
C THR A 18 -11.04 5.33 16.64
N ALA A 19 -9.75 5.12 16.45
CA ALA A 19 -9.13 3.81 16.66
C ALA A 19 -7.99 3.94 17.68
N ARG A 20 -7.83 2.90 18.48
CA ARG A 20 -6.77 2.80 19.47
C ARG A 20 -5.68 1.86 18.98
N VAL A 21 -4.43 2.24 19.18
CA VAL A 21 -3.27 1.37 18.92
C VAL A 21 -3.30 0.22 19.92
N LEU A 22 -3.36 -1.01 19.40
CA LEU A 22 -3.21 -2.23 20.20
C LEU A 22 -1.75 -2.67 20.30
N ALA A 23 -1.02 -2.62 19.19
CA ALA A 23 0.36 -3.09 19.12
C ALA A 23 1.12 -2.34 18.02
N SER A 24 2.44 -2.19 18.23
CA SER A 24 3.39 -1.70 17.24
C SER A 24 4.59 -2.62 17.24
N GLU A 25 4.83 -3.29 16.12
CA GLU A 25 5.85 -4.32 15.94
C GLU A 25 6.82 -3.86 14.85
N VAL A 26 8.10 -3.70 15.20
CA VAL A 26 9.16 -3.42 14.23
C VAL A 26 9.58 -4.75 13.61
N LEU A 27 9.13 -5.03 12.39
CA LEU A 27 9.49 -6.22 11.64
C LEU A 27 10.93 -6.08 11.13
N ALA A 28 11.22 -4.96 10.48
CA ALA A 28 12.56 -4.62 10.01
C ALA A 28 12.84 -3.14 10.32
N PRO A 29 14.11 -2.67 10.24
CA PRO A 29 14.45 -1.27 10.43
C PRO A 29 13.54 -0.29 9.66
N THR A 30 13.19 -0.64 8.42
CA THR A 30 12.31 0.18 7.56
C THR A 30 10.85 -0.29 7.52
N LEU A 31 10.45 -1.32 8.28
CA LEU A 31 9.10 -1.87 8.20
C LEU A 31 8.50 -2.10 9.60
N THR A 32 7.45 -1.36 9.90
CA THR A 32 6.69 -1.51 11.15
C THR A 32 5.27 -1.98 10.83
N ARG A 33 4.76 -2.96 11.58
CA ARG A 33 3.35 -3.33 11.59
C ARG A 33 2.67 -2.70 12.79
N ILE A 34 1.59 -1.95 12.57
CA ILE A 34 0.78 -1.38 13.65
C ILE A 34 -0.61 -2.04 13.60
N THR A 35 -1.10 -2.46 14.76
CA THR A 35 -2.44 -3.01 14.94
C THR A 35 -3.30 -2.00 15.68
N PHE A 36 -4.50 -1.77 15.18
CA PHE A 36 -5.48 -0.86 15.73
C PHE A 36 -6.75 -1.61 16.10
N THR A 37 -7.54 -1.07 17.02
CA THR A 37 -8.90 -1.55 17.33
C THR A 37 -9.91 -0.42 17.32
N SER A 38 -11.11 -0.74 16.86
CA SER A 38 -12.28 0.12 16.89
C SER A 38 -13.51 -0.75 16.65
N ASP A 39 -14.65 -0.40 17.26
CA ASP A 39 -15.92 -1.06 16.94
C ASP A 39 -16.30 -0.85 15.47
N TYR A 40 -15.83 0.23 14.84
CA TYR A 40 -16.02 0.45 13.41
C TYR A 40 -15.54 -0.74 12.56
N PHE A 41 -14.42 -1.37 12.93
CA PHE A 41 -13.86 -2.49 12.18
C PHE A 41 -14.72 -3.77 12.27
N ARG A 42 -15.65 -3.86 13.23
CA ARG A 42 -16.55 -5.03 13.36
C ARG A 42 -17.58 -5.09 12.24
N ASP A 43 -18.04 -3.93 11.79
CA ASP A 43 -19.11 -3.82 10.79
C ASP A 43 -18.60 -3.47 9.38
N HIS A 44 -17.29 -3.21 9.24
CA HIS A 44 -16.71 -2.71 7.99
C HIS A 44 -15.53 -3.56 7.52
N ALA A 45 -15.80 -4.46 6.58
CA ALA A 45 -14.75 -5.25 5.93
C ALA A 45 -13.87 -4.39 5.01
N LEU A 46 -12.60 -4.77 4.89
CA LEU A 46 -11.65 -4.15 3.97
C LEU A 46 -11.88 -4.64 2.52
N SER A 47 -12.00 -3.70 1.58
CA SER A 47 -11.72 -3.97 0.18
C SER A 47 -10.25 -3.65 -0.13
N PRO A 48 -9.54 -4.45 -0.95
CA PRO A 48 -8.22 -4.04 -1.40
C PRO A 48 -8.31 -2.69 -2.13
N CYS A 49 -7.24 -1.90 -2.01
CA CYS A 49 -7.14 -0.50 -2.42
C CYS A 49 -7.85 0.52 -1.51
N ASP A 50 -8.56 0.10 -0.46
CA ASP A 50 -9.09 1.07 0.51
C ASP A 50 -7.95 1.79 1.22
N VAL A 51 -8.12 3.11 1.37
CA VAL A 51 -7.13 3.99 1.97
C VAL A 51 -7.78 4.70 3.15
N THR A 52 -7.04 4.81 4.23
CA THR A 52 -7.32 5.71 5.36
C THR A 52 -6.35 6.88 5.31
N SER A 53 -6.69 7.99 5.96
CA SER A 53 -5.73 9.05 6.24
C SER A 53 -5.65 9.40 7.72
N PHE A 54 -4.46 9.84 8.11
CA PHE A 54 -4.18 10.37 9.44
C PHE A 54 -3.72 11.81 9.33
N ARG A 55 -4.23 12.67 10.20
CA ARG A 55 -3.78 14.05 10.33
C ARG A 55 -2.42 14.06 11.01
N ILE A 56 -1.39 14.53 10.30
CA ILE A 56 -0.01 14.58 10.83
C ILE A 56 0.37 16.01 11.28
N ALA A 57 -0.39 17.01 10.84
CA ALA A 57 -0.24 18.41 11.21
C ALA A 57 -1.59 19.15 11.03
N PRO A 58 -1.75 20.41 11.49
CA PRO A 58 -3.01 21.13 11.38
C PRO A 58 -3.60 21.25 9.96
N ASP A 59 -2.78 21.18 8.93
CA ASP A 59 -3.19 21.32 7.53
C ASP A 59 -2.65 20.19 6.63
N ASP A 60 -2.26 19.07 7.24
CA ASP A 60 -1.58 17.98 6.52
C ASP A 60 -2.05 16.58 6.95
N PHE A 61 -2.25 15.73 5.95
CA PHE A 61 -2.70 14.33 6.10
C PHE A 61 -1.77 13.38 5.37
N ARG A 62 -1.60 12.18 5.91
CA ARG A 62 -0.92 11.08 5.22
C ARG A 62 -1.87 9.93 4.97
N HIS A 63 -1.79 9.41 3.76
CA HIS A 63 -2.59 8.30 3.28
C HIS A 63 -1.85 7.00 3.50
N TYR A 64 -2.59 5.99 3.97
CA TYR A 64 -2.05 4.67 4.21
C TYR A 64 -3.09 3.61 3.87
N THR A 65 -2.61 2.43 3.49
CA THR A 65 -3.44 1.30 3.10
C THR A 65 -3.41 0.23 4.18
N PRO A 66 -4.56 -0.14 4.77
CA PRO A 66 -4.62 -1.27 5.68
C PRO A 66 -4.22 -2.56 4.99
N GLU A 67 -3.46 -3.40 5.70
CA GLU A 67 -3.08 -4.75 5.29
C GLU A 67 -4.23 -5.75 5.50
N SER A 68 -4.97 -5.57 6.60
CA SER A 68 -6.15 -6.38 6.93
C SER A 68 -7.11 -5.62 7.83
N VAL A 69 -8.38 -6.05 7.78
CA VAL A 69 -9.37 -5.84 8.84
C VAL A 69 -9.90 -7.21 9.24
N ASP A 70 -9.95 -7.47 10.53
CA ASP A 70 -10.61 -8.62 11.16
C ASP A 70 -11.87 -8.11 11.88
N THR A 71 -13.02 -8.45 11.33
CA THR A 71 -14.34 -8.04 11.83
C THR A 71 -14.70 -8.73 13.14
N ASP A 72 -14.17 -9.93 13.39
CA ASP A 72 -14.50 -10.69 14.61
C ASP A 72 -13.79 -10.08 15.82
N SER A 73 -12.51 -9.75 15.68
CA SER A 73 -11.77 -9.07 16.75
C SER A 73 -12.00 -7.55 16.78
N GLY A 74 -12.50 -6.94 15.69
CA GLY A 74 -12.63 -5.49 15.56
C GLY A 74 -11.26 -4.82 15.45
N THR A 75 -10.36 -5.43 14.66
CA THR A 75 -8.98 -4.95 14.51
C THR A 75 -8.61 -4.70 13.06
N ALA A 76 -7.68 -3.78 12.86
CA ALA A 76 -7.06 -3.50 11.56
C ALA A 76 -5.54 -3.48 11.72
N THR A 77 -4.82 -3.99 10.72
CA THR A 77 -3.35 -3.93 10.69
C THR A 77 -2.87 -3.08 9.53
N MET A 78 -1.74 -2.41 9.72
CA MET A 78 -1.10 -1.57 8.70
C MET A 78 0.38 -1.87 8.66
N LEU A 79 0.92 -2.01 7.46
CA LEU A 79 2.36 -2.08 7.20
C LEU A 79 2.86 -0.70 6.79
N ILE A 80 3.80 -0.18 7.55
CA ILE A 80 4.32 1.18 7.42
C ILE A 80 5.78 1.10 7.00
N HIS A 81 6.08 1.63 5.80
CA HIS A 81 7.44 1.86 5.36
C HIS A 81 8.01 3.09 6.07
N ARG A 82 9.12 2.91 6.77
CA ARG A 82 9.91 3.99 7.38
C ARG A 82 11.04 4.33 6.44
N HIS A 83 11.02 5.55 5.90
CA HIS A 83 12.14 6.07 5.14
C HIS A 83 13.28 6.45 6.09
N ASP A 84 14.52 6.29 5.63
CA ASP A 84 15.73 6.65 6.38
C ASP A 84 15.87 8.18 6.62
N ASP A 85 15.01 8.98 6.00
CA ASP A 85 14.92 10.42 6.21
C ASP A 85 14.09 10.72 7.47
N SER A 86 14.76 11.15 8.54
CA SER A 86 14.13 11.52 9.81
C SER A 86 13.12 12.67 9.68
N ASP A 87 13.20 13.47 8.61
CA ASP A 87 12.30 14.58 8.34
C ASP A 87 11.13 14.18 7.42
N ALA A 88 11.01 12.90 7.06
CA ALA A 88 9.89 12.40 6.28
C ALA A 88 8.56 12.67 7.00
N PRO A 89 7.62 13.38 6.38
CA PRO A 89 6.41 13.79 7.08
C PRO A 89 5.51 12.60 7.46
N GLY A 90 5.08 12.57 8.72
CA GLY A 90 4.30 11.46 9.28
C GLY A 90 5.16 10.45 10.03
N THR A 91 6.48 10.40 9.77
CA THR A 91 7.42 9.53 10.52
C THR A 91 7.39 9.85 12.00
N ALA A 92 7.47 11.13 12.39
CA ALA A 92 7.45 11.52 13.81
C ALA A 92 6.16 11.09 14.53
N MET A 93 4.99 11.21 13.88
CA MET A 93 3.72 10.74 14.43
C MET A 93 3.72 9.22 14.59
N LEU A 94 4.12 8.48 13.55
CA LEU A 94 4.15 7.02 13.59
C LEU A 94 5.14 6.50 14.63
N ASP A 95 6.29 7.16 14.77
CA ASP A 95 7.34 6.83 15.74
C ASP A 95 6.91 7.14 17.19
N SER A 96 5.95 8.05 17.38
CA SER A 96 5.40 8.35 18.70
C SER A 96 4.29 7.39 19.12
N LEU A 97 3.64 6.67 18.19
CA LEU A 97 2.52 5.78 18.52
C LEU A 97 2.94 4.65 19.47
N ARG A 98 2.20 4.50 20.56
CA ARG A 98 2.34 3.45 21.58
C ARG A 98 1.01 2.72 21.77
N PRO A 99 1.03 1.47 22.25
CA PRO A 99 -0.19 0.80 22.69
C PRO A 99 -0.99 1.67 23.67
N GLY A 100 -2.27 1.85 23.41
CA GLY A 100 -3.16 2.73 24.17
C GLY A 100 -3.42 4.08 23.52
N ASP A 101 -2.56 4.55 22.61
CA ASP A 101 -2.75 5.83 21.93
C ASP A 101 -3.98 5.78 21.01
N GLU A 102 -4.67 6.91 20.90
CA GLU A 102 -5.84 7.08 20.05
C GLU A 102 -5.55 8.02 18.89
N LEU A 103 -6.13 7.72 17.74
CA LEU A 103 -6.03 8.52 16.53
C LEU A 103 -7.33 8.43 15.73
N THR A 104 -7.60 9.49 14.98
CA THR A 104 -8.78 9.57 14.13
C THR A 104 -8.48 8.94 12.77
N TRP A 105 -9.13 7.82 12.46
CA TRP A 105 -9.14 7.21 11.14
C TRP A 105 -10.08 7.99 10.21
N CYS A 106 -9.50 8.63 9.20
CA CYS A 106 -10.27 9.45 8.26
C CYS A 106 -10.58 8.65 6.99
N GLY A 107 -11.70 7.92 7.04
CA GLY A 107 -12.20 7.13 5.92
C GLY A 107 -11.54 5.77 5.77
N MET A 108 -12.12 4.95 4.89
CA MET A 108 -11.62 3.63 4.51
C MET A 108 -12.22 3.30 3.15
N THR A 109 -11.79 4.03 2.13
CA THR A 109 -12.36 3.93 0.77
C THR A 109 -11.27 4.03 -0.28
N SER A 110 -11.41 3.24 -1.33
CA SER A 110 -10.54 3.29 -2.50
C SER A 110 -10.80 4.51 -3.39
N ALA A 111 -9.76 4.93 -4.10
CA ALA A 111 -9.90 5.94 -5.15
C ALA A 111 -10.72 5.37 -6.32
N ARG A 112 -11.58 6.18 -6.94
CA ARG A 112 -12.50 5.74 -8.01
C ARG A 112 -11.81 4.96 -9.13
N ASN A 113 -10.59 5.34 -9.50
CA ASN A 113 -9.83 4.76 -10.62
C ASN A 113 -8.82 3.69 -10.19
N PHE A 114 -8.67 3.44 -8.89
CA PHE A 114 -7.76 2.44 -8.34
C PHE A 114 -8.50 1.65 -7.25
N ARG A 115 -9.25 0.64 -7.69
CA ARG A 115 -10.10 -0.21 -6.85
C ARG A 115 -9.97 -1.66 -7.28
N TRP A 116 -10.08 -2.59 -6.35
CA TRP A 116 -10.20 -4.00 -6.69
C TRP A 116 -11.54 -4.27 -7.38
N THR A 117 -11.50 -4.85 -8.58
CA THR A 117 -12.72 -5.15 -9.36
C THR A 117 -12.96 -6.65 -9.51
N SER A 118 -12.43 -7.46 -8.58
CA SER A 118 -12.50 -8.93 -8.61
C SER A 118 -12.15 -9.53 -9.99
N PRO A 119 -10.99 -9.17 -10.58
CA PRO A 119 -10.59 -9.71 -11.87
C PRO A 119 -10.23 -11.20 -11.77
N ALA A 120 -10.54 -11.98 -12.80
CA ALA A 120 -10.15 -13.39 -12.85
C ALA A 120 -8.62 -13.58 -12.85
N ASN A 121 -7.89 -12.65 -13.49
CA ASN A 121 -6.43 -12.60 -13.49
C ASN A 121 -5.95 -11.19 -13.12
N ALA A 122 -4.98 -11.08 -12.22
CA ALA A 122 -4.38 -9.81 -11.85
C ALA A 122 -2.87 -9.89 -11.60
N VAL A 123 -2.19 -8.77 -11.88
CA VAL A 123 -0.80 -8.53 -11.47
C VAL A 123 -0.77 -7.27 -10.63
N ALA A 124 -0.12 -7.31 -9.48
CA ALA A 124 0.13 -6.12 -8.68
C ALA A 124 1.64 -5.92 -8.50
N ILE A 125 2.10 -4.71 -8.79
CA ILE A 125 3.50 -4.33 -8.69
C ILE A 125 3.59 -3.12 -7.77
N GLY A 126 4.50 -3.17 -6.80
CA GLY A 126 4.79 -2.04 -5.95
C GLY A 126 6.09 -2.15 -5.18
N ASP A 127 6.28 -1.23 -4.25
CA ASP A 127 7.47 -1.13 -3.40
C ASP A 127 7.15 -1.35 -1.92
N THR A 128 8.13 -1.20 -1.02
CA THR A 128 7.97 -1.33 0.45
C THR A 128 6.76 -0.55 0.97
N SER A 129 6.47 0.65 0.44
CA SER A 129 5.34 1.49 0.87
C SER A 129 3.96 0.90 0.54
N THR A 130 3.92 -0.09 -0.35
CA THR A 130 2.69 -0.75 -0.81
C THR A 130 2.53 -2.17 -0.29
N LEU A 131 3.39 -2.66 0.61
CA LEU A 131 3.31 -4.04 1.09
C LEU A 131 1.94 -4.39 1.68
N GLY A 132 1.32 -3.48 2.44
CA GLY A 132 -0.04 -3.67 2.95
C GLY A 132 -1.08 -3.88 1.83
N LEU A 133 -0.99 -3.10 0.76
CA LEU A 133 -1.84 -3.25 -0.43
C LEU A 133 -1.65 -4.62 -1.08
N LEU A 134 -0.40 -5.04 -1.28
CA LEU A 134 -0.07 -6.31 -1.95
C LEU A 134 -0.56 -7.50 -1.12
N VAL A 135 -0.44 -7.44 0.21
CA VAL A 135 -0.97 -8.48 1.11
C VAL A 135 -2.49 -8.55 1.03
N ALA A 136 -3.17 -7.40 1.10
CA ALA A 136 -4.63 -7.33 1.00
C ALA A 136 -5.14 -7.90 -0.35
N MET A 137 -4.48 -7.55 -1.46
CA MET A 137 -4.80 -8.10 -2.79
C MET A 137 -4.53 -9.59 -2.88
N THR A 138 -3.40 -10.08 -2.35
CA THR A 138 -3.06 -11.51 -2.33
C THR A 138 -4.13 -12.32 -1.61
N ARG A 139 -4.54 -11.86 -0.42
CA ARG A 139 -5.59 -12.52 0.38
C ARG A 139 -6.93 -12.51 -0.36
N ARG A 140 -7.32 -11.37 -0.93
CA ARG A 140 -8.58 -11.25 -1.67
C ARG A 140 -8.59 -12.13 -2.91
N ALA A 141 -7.52 -12.14 -3.70
CA ALA A 141 -7.41 -12.99 -4.87
C ALA A 141 -7.53 -14.47 -4.51
N LYS A 142 -6.91 -14.91 -3.40
CA LYS A 142 -7.05 -16.28 -2.88
C LYS A 142 -8.50 -16.61 -2.48
N GLN A 143 -9.19 -15.67 -1.83
CA GLN A 143 -10.61 -15.85 -1.46
C GLN A 143 -11.52 -15.96 -2.68
N GLU A 144 -11.17 -15.28 -3.78
CA GLU A 144 -11.94 -15.24 -5.02
C GLU A 144 -11.48 -16.29 -6.06
N ASP A 145 -10.52 -17.15 -5.70
CA ASP A 145 -9.87 -18.11 -6.62
C ASP A 145 -9.33 -17.45 -7.91
N ALA A 146 -8.86 -16.21 -7.79
CA ALA A 146 -8.29 -15.45 -8.89
C ALA A 146 -6.82 -15.79 -9.09
N ARG A 147 -6.38 -15.87 -10.35
CA ARG A 147 -4.95 -15.99 -10.69
C ARG A 147 -4.26 -14.67 -10.41
N PHE A 148 -3.34 -14.66 -9.46
CA PHE A 148 -2.72 -13.43 -8.99
C PHE A 148 -1.21 -13.54 -8.85
N LEU A 149 -0.51 -12.54 -9.38
CA LEU A 149 0.93 -12.36 -9.22
C LEU A 149 1.22 -11.03 -8.55
N ALA A 150 1.77 -11.07 -7.34
CA ALA A 150 2.37 -9.90 -6.71
C ALA A 150 3.87 -9.82 -7.00
N VAL A 151 4.34 -8.60 -7.24
CA VAL A 151 5.75 -8.25 -7.44
C VAL A 151 6.07 -7.08 -6.51
N ALA A 152 6.96 -7.30 -5.56
CA ALA A 152 7.35 -6.29 -4.57
C ALA A 152 8.84 -6.00 -4.67
N GLU A 153 9.21 -4.74 -4.87
CA GLU A 153 10.57 -4.24 -4.64
C GLU A 153 10.67 -3.73 -3.20
N VAL A 154 11.48 -4.39 -2.37
CA VAL A 154 11.52 -4.08 -0.94
C VAL A 154 12.92 -3.78 -0.47
N ASP A 155 13.04 -2.94 0.55
CA ASP A 155 14.33 -2.64 1.15
C ASP A 155 15.03 -3.95 1.58
N PRO A 156 16.35 -4.09 1.40
CA PRO A 156 17.05 -5.33 1.70
C PRO A 156 16.82 -5.87 3.11
N CYS A 157 16.64 -4.98 4.10
CA CYS A 157 16.38 -5.38 5.49
C CYS A 157 14.97 -5.95 5.71
N ALA A 158 13.98 -5.57 4.89
CA ALA A 158 12.60 -6.03 4.96
C ALA A 158 12.35 -7.30 4.15
N LEU A 159 13.32 -7.75 3.35
CA LEU A 159 13.19 -8.82 2.37
C LEU A 159 12.78 -10.20 2.96
N PRO A 160 13.29 -10.66 4.10
CA PRO A 160 12.80 -11.90 4.73
C PRO A 160 11.31 -11.82 5.09
N TYR A 161 10.89 -10.72 5.70
CA TYR A 161 9.50 -10.50 6.11
C TYR A 161 8.58 -10.36 4.90
N ALA A 162 8.98 -9.60 3.88
CA ALA A 162 8.17 -9.46 2.66
C ALA A 162 7.89 -10.82 1.99
N ARG A 163 8.85 -11.76 2.01
CA ARG A 163 8.66 -13.13 1.49
C ARG A 163 7.68 -13.96 2.32
N GLU A 164 7.70 -13.80 3.63
CA GLU A 164 6.74 -14.45 4.53
C GLU A 164 5.32 -13.89 4.31
N LEU A 165 5.20 -12.57 4.15
CA LEU A 165 3.93 -11.87 3.95
C LEU A 165 3.30 -12.12 2.59
N LEU A 166 4.12 -12.36 1.56
CA LEU A 166 3.71 -12.53 0.17
C LEU A 166 4.15 -13.90 -0.38
N PRO A 167 3.67 -15.02 0.19
CA PRO A 167 4.07 -16.35 -0.27
C PRO A 167 3.68 -16.56 -1.73
N GLY A 168 4.58 -17.13 -2.53
CA GLY A 168 4.38 -17.35 -3.97
C GLY A 168 4.55 -16.10 -4.85
N SER A 169 4.90 -14.95 -4.28
CA SER A 169 5.13 -13.71 -5.01
C SER A 169 6.59 -13.55 -5.49
N VAL A 170 6.82 -12.57 -6.34
CA VAL A 170 8.18 -12.13 -6.69
C VAL A 170 8.58 -11.02 -5.72
N VAL A 171 9.56 -11.28 -4.85
CA VAL A 171 10.10 -10.28 -3.91
C VAL A 171 11.56 -9.98 -4.28
N LEU A 172 11.80 -8.74 -4.68
CA LEU A 172 13.06 -8.22 -5.20
C LEU A 172 13.67 -7.27 -4.17
N ALA A 173 15.00 -7.28 -4.04
CA ALA A 173 15.69 -6.29 -3.21
C ALA A 173 15.76 -4.96 -3.95
N ALA A 174 15.34 -3.88 -3.30
CA ALA A 174 15.53 -2.52 -3.76
C ALA A 174 17.02 -2.18 -3.84
N ASN A 175 17.36 -1.29 -4.78
CA ASN A 175 18.69 -0.69 -4.88
C ASN A 175 18.58 0.84 -4.82
N SER A 176 19.67 1.56 -5.09
CA SER A 176 19.70 3.03 -5.00
C SER A 176 18.76 3.74 -5.98
N THR A 177 18.30 3.05 -7.03
CA THR A 177 17.36 3.57 -8.02
C THR A 177 15.99 2.94 -7.81
N PRO A 178 14.98 3.69 -7.34
CA PRO A 178 13.64 3.16 -7.13
C PRO A 178 13.06 2.52 -8.40
N GLY A 179 12.50 1.33 -8.26
CA GLY A 179 11.89 0.52 -9.30
C GLY A 179 12.86 -0.20 -10.24
N ALA A 180 14.18 -0.03 -10.09
CA ALA A 180 15.14 -0.61 -11.02
C ALA A 180 15.15 -2.15 -10.99
N ALA A 181 14.99 -2.77 -9.81
CA ALA A 181 14.95 -4.23 -9.74
C ALA A 181 13.69 -4.78 -10.44
N VAL A 182 12.57 -4.05 -10.35
CA VAL A 182 11.34 -4.38 -11.09
C VAL A 182 11.52 -4.17 -12.59
N ASP A 183 12.20 -3.11 -13.01
CA ASP A 183 12.50 -2.86 -14.42
C ASP A 183 13.33 -4.02 -15.01
N ASP A 184 14.36 -4.47 -14.28
CA ASP A 184 15.18 -5.64 -14.64
C ASP A 184 14.36 -6.93 -14.67
N TRP A 185 13.52 -7.17 -13.66
CA TRP A 185 12.65 -8.33 -13.60
C TRP A 185 11.66 -8.35 -14.77
N LEU A 186 11.01 -7.21 -15.07
CA LEU A 186 10.11 -7.08 -16.20
C LEU A 186 10.83 -7.43 -17.50
N SER A 187 12.08 -7.00 -17.69
CA SER A 187 12.89 -7.28 -18.88
C SER A 187 13.13 -8.77 -19.16
N THR A 188 13.13 -9.61 -18.12
CA THR A 188 13.52 -11.03 -18.18
C THR A 188 12.37 -12.02 -17.94
N SER A 189 11.20 -11.54 -17.48
CA SER A 189 10.16 -12.41 -16.90
C SER A 189 8.97 -12.69 -17.81
N GLN A 190 9.17 -12.74 -19.13
CA GLN A 190 8.09 -13.00 -20.09
C GLN A 190 7.25 -14.25 -19.75
N PRO A 191 7.82 -15.42 -19.41
CA PRO A 191 7.01 -16.61 -19.13
C PRO A 191 6.04 -16.44 -17.95
N LYS A 192 6.46 -15.76 -16.87
CA LYS A 192 5.59 -15.50 -15.71
C LYS A 192 4.48 -14.51 -16.02
N LEU A 193 4.73 -13.54 -16.90
CA LEU A 193 3.72 -12.59 -17.34
C LEU A 193 2.70 -13.24 -18.28
N ASP A 194 3.11 -14.25 -19.05
CA ASP A 194 2.22 -15.00 -19.95
C ASP A 194 1.19 -15.84 -19.16
N GLU A 195 1.53 -16.35 -17.98
CA GLU A 195 0.59 -17.05 -17.08
C GLU A 195 -0.61 -16.18 -16.66
N VAL A 196 -0.40 -14.87 -16.67
CA VAL A 196 -1.36 -13.82 -16.31
C VAL A 196 -1.66 -12.93 -17.52
N ALA A 197 -1.53 -13.44 -18.74
CA ALA A 197 -1.87 -12.71 -19.95
C ALA A 197 -3.29 -12.12 -19.85
N GLN A 198 -3.44 -10.87 -20.31
CA GLN A 198 -4.69 -10.09 -20.24
C GLN A 198 -5.18 -9.78 -18.81
N ALA A 199 -4.33 -9.92 -17.79
CA ALA A 199 -4.64 -9.52 -16.44
C ALA A 199 -4.95 -8.03 -16.27
N THR A 200 -5.75 -7.71 -15.24
CA THR A 200 -5.78 -6.36 -14.69
C THR A 200 -4.46 -6.09 -13.97
N VAL A 201 -3.81 -4.98 -14.28
CA VAL A 201 -2.53 -4.61 -13.67
C VAL A 201 -2.74 -3.48 -12.67
N TYR A 202 -2.22 -3.64 -11.47
CA TYR A 202 -2.15 -2.59 -10.45
C TYR A 202 -0.70 -2.18 -10.26
N LEU A 203 -0.39 -0.90 -10.49
CA LEU A 203 0.93 -0.30 -10.23
C LEU A 203 0.79 0.73 -9.12
N ALA A 204 1.49 0.55 -8.01
CA ALA A 204 1.50 1.49 -6.89
C ALA A 204 2.92 1.72 -6.36
N GLY A 205 3.13 2.75 -5.54
CA GLY A 205 4.45 3.09 -5.00
C GLY A 205 5.06 4.31 -5.68
N HIS A 206 6.33 4.23 -6.07
CA HIS A 206 7.08 5.36 -6.65
C HIS A 206 6.56 5.83 -8.03
N GLY A 207 6.16 7.09 -8.13
CA GLY A 207 5.51 7.66 -9.31
C GLY A 207 6.33 7.59 -10.61
N GLN A 208 7.62 7.87 -10.59
CA GLN A 208 8.47 7.77 -11.77
C GLN A 208 8.67 6.31 -12.20
N SER A 209 8.74 5.37 -11.26
CA SER A 209 8.87 3.94 -11.54
C SER A 209 7.59 3.39 -12.17
N ILE A 210 6.43 3.77 -11.63
CA ILE A 210 5.12 3.44 -12.21
C ILE A 210 5.03 3.84 -13.69
N GLN A 211 5.56 5.01 -14.06
CA GLN A 211 5.54 5.46 -15.45
C GLN A 211 6.37 4.54 -16.36
N ARG A 212 7.61 4.24 -15.97
CA ARG A 212 8.50 3.34 -16.74
C ARG A 212 7.91 1.93 -16.86
N GLN A 213 7.42 1.38 -15.76
CA GLN A 213 6.86 0.03 -15.68
C GLN A 213 5.56 -0.09 -16.48
N ARG A 214 4.71 0.93 -16.44
CA ARG A 214 3.50 1.01 -17.27
C ARG A 214 3.86 0.96 -18.76
N ASP A 215 4.85 1.72 -19.19
CA ASP A 215 5.25 1.75 -20.60
C ASP A 215 5.91 0.43 -21.02
N ALA A 216 6.73 -0.18 -20.15
CA ALA A 216 7.27 -1.52 -20.38
C ALA A 216 6.18 -2.58 -20.55
N LEU A 217 5.12 -2.56 -19.73
CA LEU A 217 3.98 -3.47 -19.85
C LEU A 217 3.16 -3.21 -21.13
N ARG A 218 2.95 -1.95 -21.51
CA ARG A 218 2.25 -1.59 -22.76
C ARG A 218 3.02 -2.08 -23.99
N ASN A 219 4.34 -1.96 -23.99
CA ASN A 219 5.19 -2.47 -25.06
C ASN A 219 5.14 -4.00 -25.18
N ARG A 220 4.71 -4.71 -24.12
CA ARG A 220 4.42 -6.15 -24.11
C ARG A 220 2.98 -6.50 -24.46
N GLY A 221 2.16 -5.53 -24.86
CA GLY A 221 0.79 -5.76 -25.32
C GLY A 221 -0.30 -5.72 -24.26
N PHE A 222 0.01 -5.32 -23.01
CA PHE A 222 -1.04 -5.07 -22.01
C PHE A 222 -1.92 -3.87 -22.42
N ASP A 223 -3.24 -4.04 -22.36
CA ASP A 223 -4.18 -2.94 -22.65
C ASP A 223 -4.00 -1.81 -21.63
N ARG A 224 -3.83 -0.59 -22.14
CA ARG A 224 -3.78 0.64 -21.34
C ARG A 224 -4.96 0.75 -20.35
N LYS A 225 -6.16 0.28 -20.71
CA LYS A 225 -7.34 0.34 -19.84
C LYS A 225 -7.29 -0.66 -18.68
N ALA A 226 -6.54 -1.75 -18.84
CA ALA A 226 -6.33 -2.77 -17.81
C ALA A 226 -5.29 -2.35 -16.76
N ILE A 227 -4.45 -1.35 -17.06
CA ILE A 227 -3.43 -0.85 -16.13
C ILE A 227 -4.00 0.27 -15.25
N LYS A 228 -4.09 0.01 -13.95
CA LYS A 228 -4.49 0.95 -12.89
C LYS A 228 -3.24 1.43 -12.17
N THR A 229 -3.13 2.72 -11.91
CA THR A 229 -1.95 3.33 -11.30
C THR A 229 -2.33 4.17 -10.09
N GLN A 230 -1.59 4.04 -8.99
CA GLN A 230 -1.73 4.86 -7.79
C GLN A 230 -0.34 5.20 -7.21
N PRO A 231 0.25 6.35 -7.56
CA PRO A 231 1.50 6.77 -6.93
C PRO A 231 1.27 7.04 -5.44
N TYR A 232 2.12 6.48 -4.58
CA TYR A 232 2.11 6.73 -3.13
C TYR A 232 3.13 7.81 -2.76
N TRP A 233 4.23 7.88 -3.51
CA TRP A 233 5.29 8.87 -3.33
C TRP A 233 6.01 9.12 -4.66
N ALA A 234 6.80 10.21 -4.76
CA ALA A 234 7.60 10.51 -5.93
C ALA A 234 8.83 11.34 -5.54
N THR A 235 9.98 11.10 -6.18
CA THR A 235 11.19 11.91 -5.96
C THR A 235 10.88 13.39 -6.18
N GLY A 236 11.29 14.24 -5.23
CA GLY A 236 11.06 15.69 -5.27
C GLY A 236 9.63 16.13 -4.99
N LYS A 237 8.76 15.24 -4.48
CA LYS A 237 7.39 15.56 -4.07
C LYS A 237 7.16 15.15 -2.63
N VAL A 238 6.55 16.06 -1.85
CA VAL A 238 6.11 15.80 -0.48
C VAL A 238 4.60 15.69 -0.48
N GLY A 239 4.04 14.61 0.08
CA GLY A 239 2.60 14.38 0.22
C GLY A 239 1.86 14.30 -1.12
N LEU A 240 1.78 13.09 -1.68
CA LEU A 240 0.94 12.75 -2.84
C LEU A 240 -0.44 12.28 -2.43
#